data_AF-A0A6M0AP68-F1
#
_entry.id   AF-A0A6M0AP68-F1
#
_cell.length_a   1.000
_cell.length_b   1.000
_cell.length_c   1.000
_cell.angle_alpha   90.00
_cell.angle_beta   90.00
_cell.angle_gamma   90.00
#
_symmetry.space_group_name_H-M   'P 1'
#
loop_
_entity.id
_entity.type
_entity.pdbx_description
1 polymer ?
#
loop_
_entity_poly.entity_id
_entity_poly.type
_entity_poly.pdbx_seq_one_letter_code
_entity_poly.pdbx_strand_id
1 'polypeptide(L)'
;SLGRELIEKIPNHWESIYLSEFDPPPTGEPSDLGRPGGTRGPGGTKDSKCQKSNLKNPVALVPSSGIGTTLAKYPTFSWYMPCMESASGLYLKFVLKDAYGKELYSVKYPLPHRVNAGIRSITLPTFVNLPPLEVNQNYDWQVRLIDPGDSSKNIYIDGGIKRVKEDPNLVQGLKQATPQQRVAIYANHRLWYETLTTLVELRRQHPNDENLAEAWHKLLTSVGLDPIAKKPLFEQASRTNN
;
A
#
# COMPACT_ATOMS: atom_id res chain seq x y z
N SER A 1 16.42 -5.41 -19.85
CA SER A 1 15.18 -6.07 -19.36
C SER A 1 14.13 -5.00 -19.12
N LEU A 2 12.85 -5.32 -19.26
CA LEU A 2 11.73 -4.39 -19.00
C LEU A 2 11.75 -3.79 -17.59
N GLY A 3 12.27 -4.52 -16.60
CA GLY A 3 12.40 -3.98 -15.25
C GLY A 3 13.51 -2.94 -15.05
N ARG A 4 14.53 -2.90 -15.91
CA ARG A 4 15.55 -1.81 -15.88
C ARG A 4 14.93 -0.46 -16.25
N GLU A 5 13.98 -0.48 -17.18
CA GLU A 5 13.24 0.71 -17.60
C GLU A 5 12.39 1.28 -16.45
N LEU A 6 11.79 0.42 -15.62
CA LEU A 6 11.04 0.86 -14.44
C LEU A 6 11.91 1.63 -13.44
N ILE A 7 13.12 1.13 -13.20
CA ILE A 7 14.07 1.76 -12.27
C ILE A 7 14.44 3.15 -12.76
N GLU A 8 14.56 3.38 -14.07
CA GLU A 8 14.86 4.70 -14.63
C GLU A 8 13.65 5.65 -14.59
N LYS A 9 12.44 5.13 -14.79
CA LYS A 9 11.22 5.95 -14.93
C LYS A 9 10.52 6.27 -13.61
N ILE A 10 10.66 5.43 -12.58
CA ILE A 10 10.14 5.77 -11.24
C ILE A 10 10.95 6.96 -10.71
N PRO A 11 10.30 8.03 -10.24
CA PRO A 11 11.02 9.20 -9.75
C PRO A 11 11.76 8.88 -8.44
N ASN A 12 12.93 9.52 -8.23
CA ASN A 12 13.68 9.35 -6.98
C ASN A 12 12.96 9.98 -5.77
N HIS A 13 12.15 11.01 -6.02
CA HIS A 13 11.27 11.64 -5.04
C HIS A 13 9.86 11.70 -5.63
N TRP A 14 8.90 11.11 -4.93
CA TRP A 14 7.52 11.06 -5.40
C TRP A 14 6.85 12.44 -5.34
N GLU A 15 7.15 13.21 -4.30
CA GLU A 15 6.70 14.58 -4.22
C GLU A 15 7.57 15.45 -5.11
N SER A 16 6.93 16.37 -5.84
CA SER A 16 7.67 17.46 -6.46
C SER A 16 8.24 18.33 -5.35
N ILE A 17 9.53 18.64 -5.41
CA ILE A 17 10.19 19.65 -4.56
C ILE A 17 9.54 21.05 -4.64
N TYR A 18 8.53 21.24 -5.50
CA TYR A 18 7.72 22.45 -5.65
C TYR A 18 6.27 22.33 -5.13
N LEU A 19 5.84 21.20 -4.57
CA LEU A 19 4.46 20.96 -4.11
C LEU A 19 4.32 20.86 -2.58
N SER A 20 5.34 21.25 -1.81
CA SER A 20 5.38 21.09 -0.33
C SER A 20 4.49 22.04 0.47
N GLU A 21 3.33 22.46 -0.05
CA GLU A 21 2.35 23.30 0.66
C GLU A 21 1.06 22.54 0.95
N PHE A 22 1.18 21.37 1.57
CA PHE A 22 0.06 20.74 2.25
C PHE A 22 0.44 20.55 3.71
N ASP A 23 -0.23 21.28 4.60
CA ASP A 23 -0.19 21.06 6.04
C ASP A 23 -1.22 19.97 6.38
N PRO A 24 -0.81 18.70 6.56
CA PRO A 24 -1.72 17.68 7.03
C PRO A 24 -2.20 18.03 8.46
N PRO A 25 -3.42 17.60 8.86
CA PRO A 25 -3.83 17.66 10.26
C PRO A 25 -2.80 16.89 11.11
N PRO A 26 -2.57 17.28 12.38
CA PRO A 26 -1.51 16.71 13.20
C PRO A 26 -1.72 15.20 13.36
N THR A 27 -0.94 14.42 12.62
CA THR A 27 -0.77 12.99 12.82
C THR A 27 -0.04 12.78 14.14
N GLY A 28 -0.59 11.91 14.98
CA GLY A 28 0.07 11.47 16.22
C GLY A 28 1.52 11.07 15.96
N GLU A 29 2.38 11.43 16.90
CA GLU A 29 3.83 11.33 16.80
C GLU A 29 4.32 9.98 16.22
N PRO A 30 5.36 9.99 15.37
CA PRO A 30 6.05 8.76 14.98
C PRO A 30 6.67 8.12 16.22
N SER A 31 6.06 7.05 16.73
CA SER A 31 6.69 6.23 17.77
C SER A 31 8.07 5.74 17.30
N ASP A 32 9.07 6.23 18.01
CA ASP A 32 10.51 5.92 18.02
C ASP A 32 10.92 4.64 17.26
N LEU A 33 11.40 4.82 16.02
CA LEU A 33 11.97 3.74 15.22
C LEU A 33 13.39 3.43 15.73
N GLY A 34 13.45 2.55 16.73
CA GLY A 34 14.69 1.96 17.22
C GLY A 34 15.55 1.36 16.09
N ARG A 35 16.77 1.87 15.97
CA ARG A 35 17.88 1.34 15.12
C ARG A 35 18.13 -0.14 15.41
N PRO A 36 18.16 -1.05 14.42
CA PRO A 36 18.68 -2.40 14.64
C PRO A 36 20.18 -2.47 14.32
N GLY A 37 20.97 -2.82 15.34
CA GLY A 37 22.31 -3.38 15.17
C GLY A 37 22.24 -4.76 14.53
N GLY A 38 23.23 -5.09 13.69
CA GLY A 38 23.24 -6.33 12.90
C GLY A 38 23.59 -7.58 13.71
N THR A 39 23.15 -8.75 13.23
CA THR A 39 23.87 -10.04 13.41
C THR A 39 23.49 -11.04 12.30
N ARG A 40 24.45 -11.91 11.96
CA ARG A 40 24.51 -12.92 10.89
C ARG A 40 23.58 -14.13 11.12
N GLY A 41 23.23 -14.87 10.05
CA GLY A 41 22.58 -16.20 10.10
C GLY A 41 23.46 -17.30 10.74
N PRO A 42 23.00 -18.57 10.93
CA PRO A 42 22.37 -19.40 9.87
C PRO A 42 21.24 -20.38 10.32
N GLY A 43 20.54 -20.97 9.33
CA GLY A 43 19.97 -22.34 9.26
C GLY A 43 19.09 -22.93 10.38
N GLY A 44 17.88 -23.41 10.04
CA GLY A 44 17.23 -24.53 10.76
C GLY A 44 15.70 -24.54 10.87
N THR A 45 15.10 -25.56 10.24
CA THR A 45 13.77 -26.20 10.45
C THR A 45 12.45 -25.46 10.19
N LYS A 46 11.61 -26.12 9.37
CA LYS A 46 10.24 -25.79 8.97
C LYS A 46 9.27 -25.90 10.16
N ASP A 47 9.11 -24.81 10.88
CA ASP A 47 7.82 -24.37 11.39
C ASP A 47 7.63 -22.97 10.82
N SER A 48 6.52 -22.69 10.15
CA SER A 48 6.23 -21.35 9.61
C SER A 48 5.95 -20.36 10.75
N LYS A 49 6.97 -20.10 11.57
CA LYS A 49 6.99 -19.02 12.55
C LYS A 49 6.99 -17.73 11.77
N CYS A 50 6.19 -16.76 12.20
CA CYS A 50 6.26 -15.47 11.58
C CYS A 50 7.65 -14.89 11.74
N GLN A 51 8.21 -14.39 10.63
CA GLN A 51 9.42 -13.59 10.72
C GLN A 51 9.12 -12.40 11.63
N LYS A 52 9.87 -12.32 12.75
CA LYS A 52 9.82 -11.18 13.66
C LYS A 52 10.14 -9.92 12.86
N SER A 53 9.11 -9.17 12.49
CA SER A 53 9.26 -7.85 11.94
C SER A 53 9.33 -6.87 13.11
N ASN A 54 10.27 -5.93 13.06
CA ASN A 54 10.30 -4.81 14.01
C ASN A 54 9.04 -3.90 13.89
N LEU A 55 8.26 -4.06 12.82
CA LEU A 55 6.99 -3.37 12.63
C LEU A 55 5.92 -4.08 13.45
N LYS A 56 5.40 -3.37 14.47
CA LYS A 56 4.31 -3.86 15.32
C LYS A 56 2.93 -3.46 14.78
N ASN A 57 2.87 -2.41 13.97
CA ASN A 57 1.63 -1.81 13.49
C ASN A 57 1.52 -1.94 11.96
N PRO A 58 0.29 -1.99 11.42
CA PRO A 58 0.05 -1.76 10.00
C PRO A 58 0.64 -0.43 9.53
N VAL A 59 0.97 -0.32 8.25
CA VAL A 59 1.53 0.89 7.63
C VAL A 59 0.79 1.18 6.33
N ALA A 60 0.21 2.38 6.21
CA ALA A 60 -0.39 2.82 4.95
C ALA A 60 0.68 3.01 3.87
N LEU A 61 0.38 2.58 2.64
CA LEU A 61 1.28 2.77 1.50
C LEU A 61 0.80 3.98 0.71
N VAL A 62 1.11 5.15 1.26
CA VAL A 62 0.74 6.46 0.73
C VAL A 62 1.98 7.32 0.53
N PRO A 63 1.91 8.37 -0.30
CA PRO A 63 2.99 9.33 -0.40
C PRO A 63 3.28 10.02 0.93
N SER A 64 4.47 10.63 1.05
CA SER A 64 4.87 11.34 2.27
C SER A 64 4.00 12.56 2.58
N SER A 65 3.33 13.14 1.59
CA SER A 65 2.30 14.18 1.79
C SER A 65 1.02 13.66 2.45
N GLY A 66 0.87 12.34 2.56
CA GLY A 66 -0.35 11.68 3.03
C GLY A 66 -1.41 11.49 1.94
N ILE A 67 -1.30 12.11 0.77
CA ILE A 67 -2.31 12.06 -0.30
C ILE A 67 -1.74 11.61 -1.64
N GLY A 68 -2.42 10.65 -2.29
CA GLY A 68 -2.10 10.20 -3.65
C GLY A 68 -3.18 10.58 -4.66
N THR A 69 -2.87 10.47 -5.96
CA THR A 69 -3.85 10.69 -7.03
C THR A 69 -4.22 9.40 -7.76
N THR A 70 -5.43 9.38 -8.32
CA THR A 70 -5.98 8.25 -9.08
C THR A 70 -6.79 8.72 -10.29
N LEU A 71 -6.88 7.91 -11.34
CA LEU A 71 -7.89 8.02 -12.40
C LEU A 71 -9.11 7.15 -12.11
N ALA A 72 -8.93 6.08 -11.34
CA ALA A 72 -9.95 5.08 -11.10
C ALA A 72 -11.21 5.67 -10.44
N LYS A 73 -12.37 5.26 -10.98
CA LYS A 73 -13.69 5.47 -10.35
C LYS A 73 -13.82 4.73 -9.03
N TYR A 74 -13.19 3.56 -8.97
CA TYR A 74 -13.23 2.61 -7.87
C TYR A 74 -11.79 2.13 -7.60
N PRO A 75 -10.96 2.96 -6.96
CA PRO A 75 -9.55 2.67 -6.72
C PRO A 75 -9.31 1.47 -5.82
N THR A 76 -8.07 0.99 -5.85
CA THR A 76 -7.52 0.00 -4.93
C THR A 76 -6.61 0.68 -3.93
N PHE A 77 -6.85 0.44 -2.64
CA PHE A 77 -6.03 0.92 -1.53
C PHE A 77 -5.16 -0.21 -1.04
N SER A 78 -3.90 0.07 -0.70
CA SER A 78 -2.96 -0.93 -0.21
C SER A 78 -2.25 -0.47 1.06
N TRP A 79 -2.01 -1.41 1.97
CA TRP A 79 -1.25 -1.20 3.20
C TRP A 79 -0.35 -2.41 3.46
N TYR A 80 0.70 -2.23 4.26
CA TYR A 80 1.49 -3.33 4.78
C TYR A 80 0.90 -3.80 6.12
N MET A 81 0.65 -5.10 6.23
CA MET A 81 0.25 -5.75 7.47
C MET A 81 1.46 -6.45 8.10
N PRO A 82 1.80 -6.19 9.38
CA PRO A 82 2.81 -6.98 10.08
C PRO A 82 2.27 -8.39 10.36
N CYS A 83 3.16 -9.31 10.74
CA CYS A 83 2.66 -10.58 11.25
C CYS A 83 1.98 -10.37 12.62
N MET A 84 0.88 -11.09 12.83
CA MET A 84 0.27 -11.29 14.13
C MET A 84 0.18 -12.79 14.45
N GLU A 85 0.85 -13.23 15.51
CA GLU A 85 0.82 -14.65 15.95
C GLU A 85 -0.47 -15.03 16.69
N SER A 86 -1.22 -14.02 17.15
CA SER A 86 -2.57 -14.19 17.69
C SER A 86 -3.39 -12.96 17.32
N ALA A 87 -4.36 -13.15 16.43
CA ALA A 87 -5.31 -12.13 15.99
C ALA A 87 -6.77 -12.59 16.13
N SER A 88 -7.00 -13.68 16.88
CA SER A 88 -8.36 -14.19 17.12
C SER A 88 -9.23 -13.16 17.81
N GLY A 89 -10.43 -12.93 17.28
CA GLY A 89 -11.37 -11.95 17.81
C GLY A 89 -11.11 -10.52 17.34
N LEU A 90 -9.95 -10.24 16.72
CA LEU A 90 -9.69 -8.96 16.09
C LEU A 90 -10.34 -8.87 14.71
N TYR A 91 -10.62 -7.65 14.26
CA TYR A 91 -11.08 -7.41 12.89
C TYR A 91 -10.45 -6.16 12.28
N LEU A 92 -10.35 -6.15 10.95
CA LEU A 92 -10.03 -4.96 10.17
C LEU A 92 -11.32 -4.26 9.73
N LYS A 93 -11.42 -2.94 9.90
CA LYS A 93 -12.46 -2.11 9.27
C LYS A 93 -11.80 -1.18 8.26
N PHE A 94 -12.20 -1.28 6.99
CA PHE A 94 -11.90 -0.25 6.00
C PHE A 94 -13.01 0.80 6.00
N VAL A 95 -12.65 2.08 5.89
CA VAL A 95 -13.57 3.21 5.83
C VAL A 95 -13.11 4.17 4.75
N LEU A 96 -14.04 4.63 3.90
CA LEU A 96 -13.86 5.73 2.97
C LEU A 96 -14.76 6.90 3.41
N LYS A 97 -14.22 8.11 3.39
CA LYS A 97 -14.91 9.35 3.74
C LYS A 97 -14.77 10.38 2.63
N ASP A 98 -15.76 11.26 2.50
CA ASP A 98 -15.63 12.46 1.67
C ASP A 98 -14.77 13.54 2.35
N ALA A 99 -14.54 14.65 1.64
CA ALA A 99 -13.78 15.80 2.13
C ALA A 99 -14.37 16.47 3.39
N TYR A 100 -15.61 16.16 3.77
CA TYR A 100 -16.26 16.67 4.97
C TYR A 100 -16.25 15.64 6.12
N GLY A 101 -15.57 14.51 5.93
CA GLY A 101 -15.46 13.44 6.92
C GLY A 101 -16.67 12.51 6.99
N LYS A 102 -17.65 12.64 6.08
CA LYS A 102 -18.82 11.75 6.03
C LYS A 102 -18.40 10.39 5.51
N GLU A 103 -18.73 9.33 6.25
CA GLU A 103 -18.50 7.94 5.81
C GLU A 103 -19.36 7.64 4.58
N LEU A 104 -18.69 7.35 3.46
CA LEU A 104 -19.32 6.94 2.19
C LEU A 104 -19.41 5.43 2.05
N TYR A 105 -18.40 4.73 2.57
CA TYR A 105 -18.30 3.28 2.49
C TYR A 105 -17.53 2.75 3.69
N SER A 106 -17.97 1.61 4.22
CA SER A 106 -17.15 0.82 5.12
C SER A 106 -17.44 -0.67 5.04
N VAL A 107 -16.43 -1.45 5.40
CA VAL A 107 -16.53 -2.91 5.43
C VAL A 107 -15.64 -3.46 6.54
N LYS A 108 -16.07 -4.56 7.15
CA LYS A 108 -15.35 -5.25 8.22
C LYS A 108 -14.90 -6.64 7.76
N TYR A 109 -13.69 -7.02 8.11
CA TYR A 109 -13.10 -8.32 7.84
C TYR A 109 -12.60 -8.94 9.15
N PRO A 110 -13.19 -10.06 9.62
CA PRO A 110 -12.64 -10.79 10.75
C PRO A 110 -11.24 -11.31 10.40
N LEU A 111 -10.32 -11.28 11.36
CA LEU A 111 -8.99 -11.81 11.15
C LEU A 111 -8.92 -13.31 11.49
N PRO A 112 -8.11 -14.09 10.74
CA PRO A 112 -7.78 -15.45 11.13
C PRO A 112 -6.98 -15.47 12.44
N HIS A 113 -6.80 -16.67 13.01
CA HIS A 113 -6.02 -16.83 14.24
C HIS A 113 -4.59 -16.28 14.11
N ARG A 114 -3.95 -16.48 12.96
CA ARG A 114 -2.63 -15.94 12.61
C ARG A 114 -2.69 -15.15 11.32
N VAL A 115 -2.00 -14.02 11.29
CA VAL A 115 -1.89 -13.16 10.12
C VAL A 115 -0.44 -13.14 9.67
N ASN A 116 -0.18 -13.54 8.42
CA ASN A 116 1.14 -13.44 7.82
C ASN A 116 1.46 -12.02 7.38
N ALA A 117 2.73 -11.63 7.54
CA ALA A 117 3.19 -10.32 7.10
C ALA A 117 3.08 -10.17 5.58
N GLY A 118 2.71 -8.97 5.12
CA GLY A 118 2.69 -8.64 3.71
C GLY A 118 1.71 -7.55 3.34
N ILE A 119 1.67 -7.24 2.05
CA ILE A 119 0.77 -6.27 1.46
C ILE A 119 -0.66 -6.82 1.50
N ARG A 120 -1.58 -5.95 1.89
CA ARG A 120 -3.02 -6.15 1.80
C ARG A 120 -3.60 -5.04 0.95
N SER A 121 -4.65 -5.37 0.21
CA SER A 121 -5.29 -4.43 -0.69
C SER A 121 -6.80 -4.60 -0.64
N ILE A 122 -7.52 -3.51 -0.86
CA ILE A 122 -8.96 -3.51 -1.03
C ILE A 122 -9.34 -2.62 -2.21
N THR A 123 -10.15 -3.15 -3.11
CA THR A 123 -10.74 -2.40 -4.23
C THR A 123 -12.14 -1.96 -3.86
N LEU A 124 -12.49 -0.70 -4.16
CA LEU A 124 -13.87 -0.26 -3.94
C LEU A 124 -14.84 -1.08 -4.82
N PRO A 125 -15.94 -1.60 -4.24
CA PRO A 125 -16.93 -2.34 -5.01
C PRO A 125 -17.70 -1.42 -5.97
N THR A 126 -18.01 -1.93 -7.15
CA THR A 126 -18.81 -1.24 -8.18
C THR A 126 -20.33 -1.41 -8.00
N PHE A 127 -20.74 -2.30 -7.09
CA PHE A 127 -22.12 -2.84 -7.02
C PHE A 127 -22.83 -2.59 -5.68
N VAL A 128 -22.16 -2.01 -4.70
CA VAL A 128 -22.83 -1.43 -3.52
C VAL A 128 -23.23 0.00 -3.90
N ASN A 129 -24.25 0.60 -3.29
CA ASN A 129 -24.76 1.96 -3.60
C ASN A 129 -23.76 3.12 -3.32
N LEU A 130 -22.48 2.90 -3.58
CA LEU A 130 -21.38 3.84 -3.56
C LEU A 130 -21.24 4.43 -4.99
N PRO A 131 -21.52 5.73 -5.18
CA PRO A 131 -21.23 6.38 -6.44
C PRO A 131 -19.71 6.35 -6.72
N PRO A 132 -19.30 6.40 -8.01
CA PRO A 132 -17.90 6.59 -8.38
C PRO A 132 -17.29 7.79 -7.65
N LEU A 133 -16.00 7.73 -7.31
CA LEU A 133 -15.31 8.92 -6.82
C LEU A 133 -15.40 10.04 -7.87
N GLU A 134 -15.64 11.26 -7.42
CA GLU A 134 -15.81 12.42 -8.30
C GLU A 134 -14.45 12.97 -8.72
N VAL A 135 -14.37 13.45 -9.96
CA VAL A 135 -13.16 14.06 -10.48
C VAL A 135 -12.88 15.38 -9.76
N ASN A 136 -11.61 15.60 -9.43
CA ASN A 136 -11.06 16.72 -8.66
C ASN A 136 -11.50 16.80 -7.19
N GLN A 137 -12.12 15.75 -6.66
CA GLN A 137 -12.54 15.67 -5.26
C GLN A 137 -11.51 14.90 -4.42
N ASN A 138 -11.28 15.38 -3.20
CA ASN A 138 -10.47 14.70 -2.18
C ASN A 138 -11.36 13.78 -1.33
N TYR A 139 -10.79 12.64 -0.94
CA TYR A 139 -11.39 11.66 -0.04
C TYR A 139 -10.31 11.16 0.92
N ASP A 140 -10.75 10.71 2.09
CA ASP A 140 -9.89 10.05 3.06
C ASP A 140 -10.27 8.59 3.20
N TRP A 141 -9.29 7.72 3.32
CA TRP A 141 -9.50 6.32 3.66
C TRP A 141 -8.77 5.96 4.94
N GLN A 142 -9.31 4.98 5.66
CA GLN A 142 -8.72 4.45 6.88
C GLN A 142 -8.81 2.93 6.91
N VAL A 143 -7.77 2.30 7.41
CA VAL A 143 -7.81 0.90 7.88
C VAL A 143 -7.64 0.90 9.39
N ARG A 144 -8.59 0.25 10.06
CA ARG A 144 -8.66 0.18 11.52
C ARG A 144 -8.52 -1.26 11.95
N LEU A 145 -7.50 -1.58 12.73
CA LEU A 145 -7.38 -2.85 13.43
C LEU A 145 -8.04 -2.69 14.80
N ILE A 146 -9.14 -3.42 15.00
CA ILE A 146 -9.98 -3.27 16.19
C ILE A 146 -9.86 -4.51 17.08
N ASP A 147 -9.60 -4.27 18.36
CA ASP A 147 -9.78 -5.21 19.46
C ASP A 147 -11.10 -4.90 20.19
N PRO A 148 -12.14 -5.75 20.04
CA PRO A 148 -13.42 -5.53 20.72
C PRO A 148 -13.33 -5.57 22.25
N GLY A 149 -12.32 -6.26 22.80
CA GLY A 149 -12.13 -6.41 24.24
C GLY A 149 -11.33 -5.28 24.87
N ASP A 150 -10.60 -4.50 24.06
CA ASP A 150 -9.74 -3.42 24.55
C ASP A 150 -9.52 -2.34 23.48
N SER A 151 -10.35 -1.29 23.52
CA SER A 151 -10.26 -0.20 22.56
C SER A 151 -8.94 0.59 22.61
N SER A 152 -8.18 0.49 23.71
CA SER A 152 -6.86 1.15 23.81
C SER A 152 -5.81 0.54 22.88
N LYS A 153 -6.05 -0.69 22.41
CA LYS A 153 -5.20 -1.41 21.45
C LYS A 153 -5.60 -1.19 19.99
N ASN A 154 -6.64 -0.39 19.74
CA ASN A 154 -7.07 -0.12 18.38
C ASN A 154 -5.99 0.67 17.64
N ILE A 155 -5.63 0.20 16.44
CA ILE A 155 -4.64 0.86 15.58
C ILE A 155 -5.36 1.38 14.34
N TYR A 156 -4.99 2.59 13.93
CA TYR A 156 -5.56 3.29 12.79
C TYR A 156 -4.42 3.69 11.86
N ILE A 157 -4.58 3.41 10.58
CA ILE A 157 -3.75 3.97 9.51
C ILE A 157 -4.67 4.63 8.49
N ASP A 158 -4.17 5.67 7.84
CA ASP A 158 -4.96 6.50 6.95
C ASP A 158 -4.17 6.99 5.74
N GLY A 159 -4.91 7.55 4.80
CA GLY A 159 -4.37 8.15 3.59
C GLY A 159 -5.44 8.96 2.85
N GLY A 160 -4.98 9.94 2.09
CA GLY A 160 -5.79 10.75 1.20
C GLY A 160 -5.76 10.21 -0.23
N ILE A 161 -6.86 10.37 -0.94
CA ILE A 161 -6.97 10.10 -2.37
C ILE A 161 -7.68 11.23 -3.09
N LYS A 162 -7.12 11.68 -4.21
CA LYS A 162 -7.76 12.60 -5.14
C LYS A 162 -7.96 11.94 -6.48
N ARG A 163 -9.20 11.88 -6.96
CA ARG A 163 -9.43 11.45 -8.34
C ARG A 163 -9.15 12.63 -9.27
N VAL A 164 -8.26 12.46 -10.24
CA VAL A 164 -7.92 13.51 -11.22
C VAL A 164 -8.60 13.26 -12.55
N LYS A 165 -8.68 14.31 -13.37
CA LYS A 165 -9.26 14.21 -14.71
C LYS A 165 -8.35 13.37 -15.60
N GLU A 166 -8.95 12.50 -16.41
CA GLU A 166 -8.24 11.74 -17.43
C GLU A 166 -7.63 12.68 -18.49
N ASP A 167 -6.34 12.49 -18.78
CA ASP A 167 -5.64 13.10 -19.91
C ASP A 167 -5.78 12.17 -21.13
N PRO A 168 -6.36 12.62 -22.26
CA PRO A 168 -6.49 11.82 -23.47
C PRO A 168 -5.17 11.25 -23.99
N ASN A 169 -4.06 11.99 -23.85
CA ASN A 169 -2.74 11.55 -24.30
C ASN A 169 -2.25 10.37 -23.44
N LEU A 170 -2.47 10.46 -22.13
CA LEU A 170 -2.20 9.37 -21.20
C LEU A 170 -3.02 8.13 -21.54
N VAL A 171 -4.34 8.29 -21.75
CA VAL A 171 -5.22 7.17 -22.11
C VAL A 171 -4.77 6.49 -23.40
N GLN A 172 -4.32 7.27 -24.40
CA GLN A 172 -3.78 6.73 -25.64
C GLN A 172 -2.50 5.92 -25.40
N GLY A 173 -1.57 6.43 -24.58
CA GLY A 173 -0.35 5.72 -24.20
C GLY A 173 -0.61 4.39 -23.49
N LEU A 174 -1.67 4.31 -22.68
CA LEU A 174 -2.01 3.11 -21.91
C LEU A 174 -2.62 1.96 -22.74
N LYS A 175 -3.20 2.26 -23.91
CA LYS A 175 -3.89 1.25 -24.75
C LYS A 175 -2.97 0.13 -25.23
N GLN A 176 -1.72 0.46 -25.56
CA GLN A 176 -0.73 -0.49 -26.09
C GLN A 176 0.36 -0.83 -25.09
N ALA A 177 0.38 -0.17 -23.92
CA ALA A 177 1.40 -0.38 -22.91
C ALA A 177 1.25 -1.74 -22.22
N THR A 178 2.35 -2.46 -22.11
CA THR A 178 2.48 -3.64 -21.23
C THR A 178 2.26 -3.23 -19.76
N PRO A 179 1.92 -4.16 -18.85
CA PRO A 179 1.76 -3.84 -17.44
C PRO A 179 2.98 -3.13 -16.82
N GLN A 180 4.20 -3.48 -17.23
CA GLN A 180 5.43 -2.81 -16.81
C GLN A 180 5.48 -1.38 -17.36
N GLN A 181 5.24 -1.17 -18.66
CA GLN A 181 5.20 0.18 -19.24
C GLN A 181 4.13 1.06 -18.57
N ARG A 182 2.99 0.48 -18.18
CA ARG A 182 1.95 1.19 -17.44
C ARG A 182 2.45 1.73 -16.10
N VAL A 183 3.23 0.97 -15.33
CA VAL A 183 3.84 1.46 -14.07
C VAL A 183 4.66 2.72 -14.33
N ALA A 184 5.53 2.71 -15.34
CA ALA A 184 6.35 3.87 -15.69
C ALA A 184 5.51 5.08 -16.11
N ILE A 185 4.48 4.85 -16.94
CA ILE A 185 3.55 5.89 -17.38
C ILE A 185 2.80 6.48 -16.18
N TYR A 186 2.22 5.65 -15.31
CA TYR A 186 1.51 6.11 -14.12
C TYR A 186 2.42 6.91 -13.16
N ALA A 187 3.65 6.45 -12.95
CA ALA A 187 4.63 7.12 -12.11
C ALA A 187 4.98 8.52 -12.64
N ASN A 188 5.18 8.65 -13.95
CA ASN A 188 5.45 9.94 -14.61
C ASN A 188 4.28 10.93 -14.46
N HIS A 189 3.05 10.43 -14.47
CA HIS A 189 1.84 11.23 -14.25
C HIS A 189 1.44 11.37 -12.78
N ARG A 190 2.29 10.92 -11.83
CA ARG A 190 2.05 10.99 -10.37
C ARG A 190 0.74 10.30 -9.91
N LEU A 191 0.30 9.29 -10.66
CA LEU A 191 -0.86 8.45 -10.35
C LEU A 191 -0.45 7.37 -9.36
N TRP A 192 -0.41 7.74 -8.09
CA TRP A 192 0.11 6.89 -7.00
C TRP A 192 -0.62 5.56 -6.91
N TYR A 193 -1.95 5.60 -6.91
CA TYR A 193 -2.76 4.41 -6.66
C TYR A 193 -2.64 3.38 -7.79
N GLU A 194 -2.60 3.83 -9.04
CA GLU A 194 -2.37 2.98 -10.21
C GLU A 194 -0.93 2.45 -10.25
N THR A 195 0.06 3.29 -9.97
CA THR A 195 1.48 2.90 -9.91
C THR A 195 1.69 1.79 -8.88
N LEU A 196 1.23 2.02 -7.66
CA LEU A 196 1.38 1.09 -6.54
C LEU A 196 0.63 -0.22 -6.82
N THR A 197 -0.63 -0.16 -7.22
CA THR A 197 -1.46 -1.35 -7.46
C THR A 197 -0.87 -2.22 -8.57
N THR A 198 -0.49 -1.61 -9.70
CA THR A 198 0.09 -2.35 -10.83
C THR A 198 1.41 -3.01 -10.44
N LEU A 199 2.25 -2.31 -9.66
CA LEU A 199 3.54 -2.86 -9.21
C LEU A 199 3.36 -3.98 -8.18
N VAL A 200 2.37 -3.88 -7.28
CA VAL A 200 2.00 -4.96 -6.35
C VAL A 200 1.57 -6.21 -7.12
N GLU A 201 0.74 -6.07 -8.15
CA GLU A 201 0.29 -7.19 -8.99
C GLU A 201 1.46 -7.84 -9.74
N LEU A 202 2.33 -7.03 -10.35
CA LEU A 202 3.53 -7.52 -11.03
C LEU A 202 4.45 -8.29 -10.08
N ARG A 203 4.71 -7.75 -8.88
CA ARG A 203 5.51 -8.44 -7.85
C ARG A 203 4.86 -9.73 -7.37
N ARG A 204 3.53 -9.83 -7.36
CA ARG A 204 2.81 -11.05 -6.98
C ARG A 204 2.92 -12.13 -8.07
N GLN A 205 2.82 -11.74 -9.33
CA GLN A 205 2.91 -12.65 -10.48
C GLN A 205 4.35 -13.11 -10.75
N HIS A 206 5.32 -12.24 -10.47
CA HIS A 206 6.75 -12.48 -10.72
C HIS A 206 7.58 -12.25 -9.43
N PRO A 207 7.41 -13.07 -8.39
CA PRO A 207 8.01 -12.84 -7.07
C PRO A 207 9.54 -12.85 -7.05
N ASN A 208 10.15 -13.54 -8.03
CA ASN A 208 11.60 -13.71 -8.15
C ASN A 208 12.25 -12.75 -9.17
N ASP A 209 11.49 -11.82 -9.78
CA ASP A 209 12.08 -10.81 -10.68
C ASP A 209 12.78 -9.72 -9.86
N GLU A 210 14.11 -9.71 -9.91
CA GLU A 210 14.96 -8.76 -9.19
C GLU A 210 14.72 -7.32 -9.61
N ASN A 211 14.42 -7.06 -10.89
CA ASN A 211 14.18 -5.71 -11.36
C ASN A 211 12.86 -5.15 -10.79
N LEU A 212 11.83 -6.00 -10.66
CA LEU A 212 10.59 -5.60 -9.99
C LEU A 212 10.83 -5.35 -8.51
N ALA A 213 11.67 -6.16 -7.86
CA ALA A 213 12.04 -5.96 -6.47
C ALA A 213 12.77 -4.63 -6.25
N GLU A 214 13.67 -4.25 -7.17
CA GLU A 214 14.37 -2.97 -7.15
C GLU A 214 13.43 -1.80 -7.44
N ALA A 215 12.55 -1.92 -8.45
CA ALA A 215 11.52 -0.92 -8.74
C ALA A 215 10.58 -0.68 -7.54
N TRP A 216 10.20 -1.76 -6.84
CA TRP A 216 9.45 -1.69 -5.59
C TRP A 216 10.21 -0.94 -4.50
N HIS A 217 11.49 -1.28 -4.30
CA HIS A 217 12.31 -0.58 -3.33
C HIS A 217 12.41 0.91 -3.65
N LYS A 218 12.67 1.25 -4.91
CA LYS A 218 12.77 2.63 -5.37
C LYS A 218 11.48 3.40 -5.14
N LEU A 219 10.33 2.83 -5.50
CA LEU A 219 9.02 3.48 -5.30
C LEU A 219 8.79 3.79 -3.82
N LEU A 220 9.00 2.82 -2.93
CA LEU A 220 8.77 3.03 -1.50
C LEU A 220 9.77 4.01 -0.89
N THR A 221 11.05 3.95 -1.27
CA THR A 221 12.05 4.93 -0.84
C THR A 221 11.69 6.35 -1.30
N SER A 222 11.10 6.50 -2.49
CA SER A 222 10.69 7.82 -3.02
C SER A 222 9.63 8.55 -2.18
N VAL A 223 8.97 7.83 -1.27
CA VAL A 223 7.97 8.33 -0.31
C VAL A 223 8.36 8.11 1.16
N GLY A 224 9.61 7.70 1.44
CA GLY A 224 10.11 7.48 2.80
C GLY A 224 9.65 6.16 3.47
N LEU A 225 9.19 5.18 2.68
CA LEU A 225 8.74 3.87 3.15
C LEU A 225 9.81 2.78 3.04
N ASP A 226 11.10 3.15 3.11
CA ASP A 226 12.26 2.24 3.10
C ASP A 226 12.15 1.03 4.04
N PRO A 227 11.62 1.16 5.28
CA PRO A 227 11.50 0.01 6.19
C PRO A 227 10.57 -1.09 5.66
N ILE A 228 9.64 -0.76 4.76
CA ILE A 228 8.70 -1.70 4.13
C ILE A 228 9.31 -2.34 2.88
N ALA A 229 10.17 -1.61 2.15
CA ALA A 229 10.76 -2.06 0.89
C ALA A 229 11.44 -3.43 0.95
N LYS A 230 12.04 -3.76 2.11
CA LYS A 230 12.80 -5.00 2.34
C LYS A 230 12.01 -6.10 3.04
N LYS A 231 10.71 -5.90 3.26
CA LYS A 231 9.85 -6.85 3.98
C LYS A 231 9.24 -7.89 3.03
N PRO A 232 8.78 -9.04 3.57
CA PRO A 232 7.98 -9.98 2.80
C PRO A 232 6.72 -9.29 2.25
N LEU A 233 6.48 -9.37 0.95
CA LEU A 233 5.35 -8.68 0.33
C LEU A 233 4.09 -9.53 0.27
N PHE A 234 4.24 -10.83 0.13
CA PHE A 234 3.13 -11.77 0.01
C PHE A 234 3.42 -13.01 0.83
N GLU A 235 2.34 -13.68 1.21
CA GLU A 235 2.42 -15.01 1.78
C GLU A 235 3.09 -15.94 0.75
N GLN A 236 4.14 -16.66 1.17
CA GLN A 236 4.73 -17.67 0.32
C GLN A 236 3.72 -18.80 0.15
N ALA A 237 3.38 -19.12 -1.09
CA ALA A 237 2.56 -20.30 -1.38
C ALA A 237 3.29 -21.52 -0.80
N SER A 238 2.71 -22.11 0.23
CA SER A 238 3.20 -23.37 0.77
C SER A 238 3.03 -24.41 -0.32
N ARG A 239 4.13 -24.95 -0.86
CA ARG A 239 4.07 -26.16 -1.68
C ARG A 239 3.61 -27.29 -0.76
N THR A 240 2.31 -27.57 -0.73
CA THR A 240 1.81 -28.86 -0.27
C THR A 240 2.16 -29.85 -1.37
N ASN A 241 3.32 -30.49 -1.22
CA ASN A 241 3.56 -31.75 -1.92
C ASN A 241 2.64 -32.77 -1.25
N ASN A 242 1.60 -33.21 -1.96
CA ASN A 242 0.91 -34.47 -1.68
C ASN A 242 1.85 -35.65 -1.94
#